data_AF-A0A7U3GPY1-F1
#
_entry.id   AF-A0A7U3GPY1-F1
#
_cell.length_a   1.000
_cell.length_b   1.000
_cell.length_c   1.000
_cell.angle_alpha   90.00
_cell.angle_beta   90.00
_cell.angle_gamma   90.00
#
_symmetry.space_group_name_H-M   'P 1'
#
loop_
_entity.id
_entity.type
_entity.pdbx_description
1 polymer ?
#
loop_
_entity_poly.entity_id
_entity_poly.type
_entity_poly.pdbx_seq_one_letter_code
_entity_poly.pdbx_strand_id
1 'polypeptide(L)'
;MISKKESYDYVAAKFIPIVRSKAAMVLFSEYGLTQQSISKMLGVSQAEVSKYLSGKGTKDEGIKISDRDIEAFAQSIVIKDEYNAQKIVCGICPKGASKSCHIMIK
;
A
#
# COMPACT_ATOMS: atom_id res chain seq x y z
N MET A 1 13.67 -23.70 -0.82
CA MET A 1 12.36 -23.63 -0.14
C MET A 1 12.29 -22.30 0.59
N ILE A 2 11.46 -21.35 0.15
CA ILE A 2 11.32 -20.06 0.84
C ILE A 2 10.48 -20.30 2.09
N SER A 3 11.02 -19.96 3.27
CA SER A 3 10.29 -20.13 4.52
C SER A 3 9.10 -19.16 4.60
N LYS A 4 7.99 -19.55 5.23
CA LYS A 4 6.81 -18.68 5.47
C LYS A 4 7.21 -17.33 6.10
N LYS A 5 8.25 -17.32 6.93
CA LYS A 5 8.78 -16.12 7.60
C LYS A 5 9.42 -15.13 6.62
N GLU A 6 10.26 -15.62 5.70
CA GLU A 6 10.91 -14.78 4.69
C GLU A 6 9.90 -14.10 3.75
N SER A 7 8.78 -14.77 3.46
CA SER A 7 7.71 -14.19 2.64
C SER A 7 6.96 -13.07 3.36
N TYR A 8 6.70 -13.23 4.67
CA TYR A 8 6.08 -12.18 5.48
C TYR A 8 7.00 -10.96 5.63
N ASP A 9 8.27 -11.18 5.98
CA ASP A 9 9.24 -10.12 6.18
C ASP A 9 9.45 -9.30 4.89
N TYR A 10 9.51 -9.98 3.74
CA TYR A 10 9.55 -9.32 2.43
C TYR A 10 8.30 -8.45 2.19
N VAL A 11 7.11 -9.00 2.44
CA VAL A 11 5.84 -8.30 2.19
C VAL A 11 5.72 -7.06 3.08
N ALA A 12 5.99 -7.21 4.38
CA ALA A 12 5.87 -6.14 5.36
C ALA A 12 6.94 -5.05 5.16
N ALA A 13 8.18 -5.43 4.87
CA ALA A 13 9.29 -4.47 4.78
C ALA A 13 9.43 -3.80 3.42
N LYS A 14 8.93 -4.41 2.34
CA LYS A 14 9.15 -3.92 0.96
C LYS A 14 7.85 -3.61 0.24
N PHE A 15 7.00 -4.63 0.06
CA PHE A 15 5.81 -4.51 -0.77
C PHE A 15 4.78 -3.52 -0.20
N ILE A 16 4.42 -3.62 1.08
CA ILE A 16 3.42 -2.74 1.70
C ILE A 16 3.86 -1.27 1.72
N PRO A 17 5.10 -0.92 2.10
CA PRO A 17 5.61 0.45 1.97
C PRO A 17 5.54 0.99 0.54
N ILE A 18 5.81 0.17 -0.48
CA ILE A 18 5.71 0.58 -1.89
C ILE A 18 4.25 0.88 -2.28
N VAL A 19 3.33 -0.02 -1.94
CA VAL A 19 1.88 0.18 -2.19
C VAL A 19 1.38 1.46 -1.50
N ARG A 20 1.70 1.62 -0.22
CA ARG A 20 1.30 2.80 0.57
C ARG A 20 1.87 4.10 0.01
N SER A 21 3.13 4.08 -0.45
CA SER A 21 3.76 5.26 -1.04
C SER A 21 3.07 5.67 -2.34
N LYS A 22 2.85 4.72 -3.26
CA LYS A 22 2.14 4.97 -4.52
C LYS A 22 0.70 5.43 -4.28
N ALA A 23 -0.01 4.80 -3.34
CA ALA A 23 -1.37 5.19 -2.97
C ALA A 23 -1.41 6.59 -2.33
N ALA A 24 -0.48 6.93 -1.45
CA ALA A 24 -0.39 8.25 -0.83
C ALA A 24 -0.19 9.36 -1.88
N MET A 25 0.60 9.10 -2.94
CA MET A 25 0.75 10.04 -4.06
C MET A 25 -0.59 10.28 -4.77
N VAL A 26 -1.32 9.21 -5.13
CA VAL A 26 -2.64 9.32 -5.79
C VAL A 26 -3.65 10.04 -4.90
N LEU A 27 -3.71 9.70 -3.61
CA LEU A 27 -4.62 10.34 -2.66
C LEU A 27 -4.31 11.84 -2.48
N PHE A 28 -3.04 12.23 -2.60
CA PHE A 28 -2.64 13.62 -2.53
C PHE A 28 -2.91 14.38 -3.83
N SER A 29 -2.48 13.85 -4.99
CA SER A 29 -2.56 14.55 -6.28
C SER A 29 -3.97 14.55 -6.86
N GLU A 30 -4.65 13.40 -6.86
CA GLU A 30 -5.94 13.23 -7.56
C GLU A 30 -7.14 13.53 -6.66
N TYR A 31 -7.04 13.21 -5.37
CA TYR A 31 -8.13 13.41 -4.40
C TYR A 31 -7.95 14.66 -3.53
N GLY A 32 -6.83 15.37 -3.66
CA GLY A 32 -6.56 16.61 -2.91
C GLY A 32 -6.50 16.42 -1.39
N LEU A 33 -6.22 15.22 -0.89
CA LEU A 33 -6.26 14.92 0.54
C LEU A 33 -5.03 15.45 1.26
N THR A 34 -5.23 15.92 2.50
CA THR A 34 -4.12 16.36 3.36
C THR A 34 -3.31 15.17 3.86
N GLN A 35 -2.03 15.41 4.21
CA GLN A 35 -1.18 14.37 4.81
C GLN A 35 -1.78 13.76 6.08
N GLN A 36 -2.51 14.56 6.87
CA GLN A 36 -3.19 14.08 8.08
C GLN A 36 -4.39 13.17 7.76
N SER A 37 -5.14 13.47 6.70
CA SER A 37 -6.23 12.59 6.25
C SER A 37 -5.66 11.27 5.71
N ILE A 38 -4.63 11.35 4.87
CA ILE A 38 -3.96 10.18 4.28
C ILE A 38 -3.38 9.29 5.40
N SER A 39 -2.76 9.88 6.42
CA SER A 39 -2.17 9.12 7.53
C SER A 39 -3.21 8.29 8.28
N LYS A 40 -4.41 8.87 8.50
CA LYS A 40 -5.53 8.16 9.15
C LYS A 40 -6.10 7.05 8.26
N MET A 41 -6.16 7.27 6.95
CA MET A 41 -6.73 6.33 6.00
C MET A 41 -5.82 5.13 5.70
N LEU A 42 -4.50 5.32 5.72
CA LEU A 42 -3.52 4.26 5.47
C LEU A 42 -2.95 3.62 6.75
N GLY A 43 -3.38 4.13 7.92
CA GLY A 43 -2.88 3.82 9.27
C GLY A 43 -1.37 3.87 9.40
N VAL A 44 -0.79 4.98 8.95
CA VAL A 44 0.63 5.30 9.12
C VAL A 44 0.77 6.66 9.81
N SER A 45 1.98 7.00 10.26
CA SER A 45 2.22 8.34 10.80
C SER A 45 2.19 9.41 9.70
N GLN A 46 1.84 10.65 10.04
CA GLN A 46 2.01 11.79 9.12
C GLN A 46 3.48 11.94 8.69
N ALA A 47 4.41 11.64 9.62
CA ALA A 47 5.83 11.36 9.41
C ALA A 47 6.12 10.58 8.12
N GLU A 48 5.47 9.43 8.04
CA GLU A 48 5.62 8.45 6.99
C GLU A 48 4.98 8.88 5.67
N VAL A 49 3.80 9.51 5.74
CA VAL A 49 3.16 10.12 4.55
C VAL A 49 4.06 11.19 3.93
N SER A 50 4.65 12.07 4.75
CA SER A 50 5.60 13.07 4.26
C SER A 50 6.80 12.44 3.54
N LYS A 51 7.34 11.34 4.08
CA LYS A 51 8.40 10.57 3.41
C LYS A 51 7.94 10.00 2.07
N TYR A 52 6.75 9.40 2.01
CA TYR A 52 6.17 8.90 0.76
C TYR A 52 6.06 10.01 -0.29
N LEU A 53 5.44 11.13 0.05
CA LEU A 53 5.25 12.27 -0.87
C LEU A 53 6.57 12.92 -1.31
N SER A 54 7.61 12.84 -0.49
CA SER A 54 8.94 13.35 -0.87
C SER A 54 9.71 12.44 -1.83
N GLY A 55 9.20 11.22 -2.11
CA GLY A 55 9.92 10.19 -2.88
C GLY A 55 11.15 9.61 -2.17
N LYS A 56 11.49 10.10 -0.96
CA LYS A 56 12.61 9.62 -0.17
C LYS A 56 12.21 8.34 0.57
N GLY A 57 12.51 7.18 -0.03
CA GLY A 57 12.45 5.89 0.67
C GLY A 57 11.83 4.73 -0.11
N THR A 58 11.18 5.00 -1.24
CA THR A 58 10.72 3.95 -2.16
C THR A 58 11.65 3.87 -3.35
N LYS A 59 12.79 3.20 -3.17
CA LYS A 59 13.59 2.76 -4.33
C LYS A 59 12.79 1.68 -5.05
N ASP A 60 12.67 1.80 -6.36
CA ASP A 60 12.08 0.77 -7.20
C ASP A 60 12.90 -0.52 -7.05
N GLU A 61 12.41 -1.45 -6.25
CA GLU A 61 13.05 -2.75 -6.01
C GLU A 61 12.62 -3.80 -7.05
N GLY A 62 12.13 -3.37 -8.22
CA GLY A 62 11.65 -4.27 -9.28
C GLY A 62 10.25 -4.84 -9.02
N ILE A 63 9.52 -4.34 -8.02
CA ILE A 63 8.11 -4.69 -7.79
C ILE A 63 7.26 -3.87 -8.77
N LYS A 64 6.83 -4.52 -9.85
CA LYS A 64 5.92 -3.92 -10.83
C LYS A 64 4.49 -3.98 -10.32
N ILE A 65 3.95 -2.82 -9.95
CA ILE A 65 2.55 -2.63 -9.60
C ILE A 65 1.95 -1.70 -10.64
N SER A 66 0.84 -2.09 -11.25
CA SER A 66 0.17 -1.26 -12.25
C SER A 66 -0.44 -0.03 -11.60
N ASP A 67 -0.44 1.10 -12.32
CA ASP A 67 -1.05 2.33 -11.80
C ASP A 67 -2.56 2.15 -11.59
N ARG A 68 -3.22 1.37 -12.46
CA ARG A 68 -4.63 1.00 -12.31
C ARG A 68 -4.95 0.30 -10.99
N ASP A 69 -4.07 -0.62 -10.54
CA ASP A 69 -4.29 -1.31 -9.26
C ASP A 69 -4.12 -0.36 -8.06
N ILE A 70 -3.17 0.59 -8.16
CA ILE A 70 -2.98 1.63 -7.14
C ILE A 70 -4.17 2.58 -7.10
N GLU A 71 -4.67 3.01 -8.26
CA GLU A 71 -5.84 3.88 -8.38
C GLU A 71 -7.08 3.19 -7.79
N ALA A 72 -7.32 1.93 -8.14
CA ALA A 72 -8.43 1.14 -7.60
C ALA A 72 -8.30 0.96 -6.08
N PHE A 73 -7.09 0.74 -5.58
CA PHE A 73 -6.82 0.66 -4.15
C PHE A 73 -7.09 2.01 -3.46
N ALA A 74 -6.56 3.12 -3.98
CA ALA A 74 -6.78 4.46 -3.45
C ALA A 74 -8.27 4.83 -3.44
N GLN A 75 -9.01 4.51 -4.51
CA GLN A 75 -10.45 4.70 -4.57
C GLN A 75 -11.17 3.90 -3.48
N SER A 76 -10.80 2.63 -3.29
CA SER A 76 -11.39 1.76 -2.25
C SER A 76 -11.17 2.35 -0.85
N ILE A 77 -10.01 2.94 -0.59
CA ILE A 77 -9.71 3.65 0.66
C ILE A 77 -10.61 4.89 0.84
N VAL A 78 -10.80 5.68 -0.21
CA VAL A 78 -11.64 6.89 -0.18
C VAL A 78 -13.11 6.56 0.13
N ILE A 79 -13.65 5.52 -0.50
CA ILE A 79 -15.04 5.08 -0.27
C ILE A 79 -15.19 4.19 0.98
N LYS A 80 -14.11 3.94 1.72
CA LYS A 80 -14.06 3.10 2.92
C LYS A 80 -14.48 1.64 2.67
N ASP A 81 -14.18 1.12 1.49
CA ASP A 81 -14.37 -0.29 1.14
C ASP A 81 -13.12 -1.10 1.49
N GLU A 82 -13.00 -1.42 2.78
CA GLU A 82 -11.84 -2.16 3.32
C GLU A 82 -11.68 -3.55 2.67
N TYR A 83 -12.79 -4.21 2.34
CA TYR A 83 -12.77 -5.54 1.72
C TYR A 83 -12.12 -5.49 0.33
N ASN A 84 -12.57 -4.56 -0.54
CA ASN A 84 -11.96 -4.42 -1.86
C ASN A 84 -10.54 -3.89 -1.79
N ALA A 85 -10.25 -2.95 -0.88
CA ALA A 85 -8.89 -2.45 -0.66
C ALA A 85 -7.92 -3.61 -0.32
N GLN A 86 -8.30 -4.47 0.62
CA GLN A 86 -7.53 -5.66 0.99
C GLN A 86 -7.41 -6.64 -0.19
N LYS A 87 -8.51 -6.91 -0.90
CA LYS A 87 -8.52 -7.83 -2.05
C LYS A 87 -7.56 -7.38 -3.15
N ILE A 88 -7.51 -6.09 -3.47
CA ILE A 88 -6.60 -5.52 -4.47
C ILE A 88 -5.15 -5.71 -4.04
N VAL A 89 -4.79 -5.28 -2.83
CA VAL A 89 -3.41 -5.38 -2.31
C VAL A 89 -2.94 -6.82 -2.26
N CYS A 90 -3.80 -7.74 -1.84
CA CYS A 90 -3.48 -9.16 -1.81
C CYS A 90 -3.38 -9.75 -3.23
N GLY A 91 -4.17 -9.28 -4.19
CA GLY A 91 -4.13 -9.73 -5.59
C GLY A 91 -2.85 -9.34 -6.33
N ILE A 92 -2.26 -8.19 -6.00
CA ILE A 92 -1.00 -7.70 -6.59
C ILE A 92 0.25 -8.12 -5.79
N CYS A 93 0.08 -8.83 -4.67
CA CYS A 93 1.18 -9.22 -3.80
C CYS A 93 2.06 -10.31 -4.44
N PRO A 94 3.36 -10.06 -4.70
CA PRO A 94 4.23 -11.01 -5.42
C PRO A 94 4.57 -12.27 -4.62
N LYS A 95 4.30 -12.27 -3.31
CA LYS A 95 4.56 -13.40 -2.40
C LYS A 95 3.28 -13.96 -1.75
N GLY A 96 2.12 -13.39 -2.07
CA GLY A 96 0.86 -13.68 -1.39
C GLY A 96 -0.23 -14.15 -2.34
N ALA A 97 -0.54 -15.45 -2.31
CA ALA A 97 -1.79 -16.01 -2.84
C ALA A 97 -2.26 -17.23 -2.02
N SER A 98 -2.05 -17.22 -0.70
CA SER A 98 -2.50 -18.28 0.21
C SER A 98 -3.69 -17.80 1.03
N LYS A 99 -4.91 -18.11 0.54
CA LYS A 99 -6.29 -18.16 1.11
C LYS A 99 -6.76 -17.21 2.24
N SER A 100 -5.90 -16.47 2.93
CA SER A 100 -6.25 -15.60 4.06
C SER A 100 -5.16 -14.54 4.26
N CYS A 101 -5.04 -13.63 3.30
CA CYS A 101 -4.13 -12.49 3.38
C CYS A 101 -4.64 -11.52 4.45
N HIS A 102 -4.20 -11.66 5.70
CA HIS A 102 -4.52 -10.77 6.83
C HIS A 102 -3.57 -9.57 6.88
N ILE A 103 -3.28 -8.96 5.73
CA ILE A 103 -2.59 -7.67 5.74
C ILE A 103 -3.62 -6.66 6.22
N MET A 104 -3.61 -6.40 7.52
CA MET A 104 -4.44 -5.36 8.12
C MET A 104 -3.92 -4.01 7.62
N ILE A 105 -4.62 -3.45 6.64
CA ILE A 105 -4.61 -2.02 6.38
C ILE A 105 -5.60 -1.45 7.40
N LYS A 106 -5.11 -1.29 8.63
CA LYS A 106 -5.70 -0.33 9.56
C LYS A 106 -5.16 1.04 9.24
#